data_AF-A0A270P5R8-F1
#
_entry.id   AF-A0A270P5R8-F1
#
_cell.length_a   1.000
_cell.length_b   1.000
_cell.length_c   1.000
_cell.angle_alpha   90.00
_cell.angle_beta   90.00
_cell.angle_gamma   90.00
#
_symmetry.space_group_name_H-M   'P 1'
#
loop_
_entity.id
_entity.type
_entity.pdbx_description
1 polymer ?
#
loop_
_entity_poly.entity_id
_entity_poly.type
_entity_poly.pdbx_seq_one_letter_code
_entity_poly.pdbx_strand_id
1 'polypeptide(L)'
;MAALLLDLDATPGLPRNHVAGYNLTQAGNWGAKPSTVVTRLEAHLVAGGKVTSTTAPVAAYHLLAGTAPEFLVRDMPDNLVCGSHTWTSFRIAVARIEQLNPGAAIRMTFEQVMSYGSTSPITAGQEIAVQSASVDPLIDWAIANGILGRNVSDSYTASQLDIAREKFNAVRTELAEALGSLSSAVPTREGLALAELERVFGKGLPYEDLCIRRKSIPKNLQSSMYSLLDLYITGQLKTGTWSSYNAQIPLQTFENKFKQLKPVESLFKESFTSYFDNLRTGSGSIFKYLISQLPLEDRQSLEYGKQRFYSVRSAIDEDRYSQTPEKIEAHKGRHGILLRSEYQQKVTYYEVFPGAVEIRKNTNLPDTLSLNGELKTFRSMKDPSGYIEKQCATPQHIDWDAYEKGTGPRNGVSSDVIIEEIRPTNQEVVFYPPGYDFTKVPDAFSPNSRVNHLASVVVNEHFVVGRDTLENFARGSTNSENEKISRTT
;
A
#
# COMPACT_ATOMS: atom_id res chain seq x y z
N MET A 1 -31.15 -31.01 19.75
CA MET A 1 -30.34 -30.29 18.74
C MET A 1 -29.05 -31.03 18.38
N ALA A 2 -28.26 -31.51 19.36
CA ALA A 2 -27.03 -32.27 19.10
C ALA A 2 -27.22 -33.50 18.17
N ALA A 3 -28.30 -34.27 18.33
CA ALA A 3 -28.58 -35.43 17.47
C ALA A 3 -28.87 -35.05 15.99
N LEU A 4 -29.49 -33.89 15.75
CA LEU A 4 -29.74 -33.36 14.40
C LEU A 4 -28.45 -32.85 13.76
N LEU A 5 -27.54 -32.26 14.55
CA LEU A 5 -26.24 -31.82 14.06
C LEU A 5 -25.32 -32.99 13.72
N LEU A 6 -25.37 -34.07 14.49
CA LEU A 6 -24.64 -35.31 14.19
C LEU A 6 -25.17 -36.03 12.95
N ASP A 7 -26.47 -35.89 12.64
CA ASP A 7 -27.04 -36.39 11.39
C ASP A 7 -26.58 -35.57 10.18
N LEU A 8 -26.36 -34.27 10.37
CA LEU A 8 -25.80 -33.39 9.33
C LEU A 8 -24.29 -33.58 9.16
N ASP A 9 -23.56 -33.71 10.26
CA ASP A 9 -22.11 -33.89 10.31
C ASP A 9 -21.74 -34.97 11.34
N ALA A 10 -21.44 -36.17 10.86
CA ALA A 10 -21.12 -37.31 11.70
C ALA A 10 -19.72 -37.21 12.35
N THR A 11 -18.85 -36.34 11.83
CA THR A 11 -17.47 -36.16 12.33
C THR A 11 -17.15 -34.67 12.49
N PRO A 12 -17.82 -33.95 13.41
CA PRO A 12 -17.63 -32.52 13.56
C PRO A 12 -16.16 -32.15 13.80
N GLY A 13 -15.63 -31.23 13.00
CA GLY A 13 -14.24 -30.78 13.09
C GLY A 13 -13.21 -31.73 12.49
N LEU A 14 -13.63 -32.88 11.94
CA LEU A 14 -12.77 -33.86 11.28
C LEU A 14 -13.26 -34.18 9.85
N PRO A 15 -12.39 -34.07 8.83
CA PRO A 15 -11.02 -33.57 8.88
C PRO A 15 -10.94 -32.08 9.27
N ARG A 16 -9.76 -31.61 9.66
CA ARG A 16 -9.53 -30.20 10.03
C ARG A 16 -10.10 -29.26 8.97
N ASN A 17 -10.69 -28.14 9.42
CA ASN A 17 -11.37 -27.15 8.57
C ASN A 17 -12.61 -27.66 7.80
N HIS A 18 -13.13 -28.86 8.07
CA HIS A 18 -14.34 -29.36 7.42
C HIS A 18 -15.56 -29.22 8.31
N VAL A 19 -16.68 -28.90 7.67
CA VAL A 19 -18.00 -28.79 8.27
C VAL A 19 -19.02 -29.46 7.36
N ALA A 20 -19.64 -30.54 7.82
CA ALA A 20 -20.54 -31.38 7.01
C ALA A 20 -19.92 -31.77 5.66
N GLY A 21 -18.63 -32.14 5.68
CA GLY A 21 -17.85 -32.49 4.49
C GLY A 21 -17.42 -31.33 3.60
N TYR A 22 -17.83 -30.09 3.89
CA TYR A 22 -17.38 -28.89 3.18
C TYR A 22 -16.08 -28.35 3.78
N ASN A 23 -15.05 -28.20 2.96
CA ASN A 23 -13.77 -27.63 3.39
C ASN A 23 -13.82 -26.10 3.39
N LEU A 24 -13.77 -25.48 4.57
CA LEU A 24 -13.83 -24.02 4.72
C LEU A 24 -12.57 -23.32 4.17
N THR A 25 -11.42 -23.98 4.17
CA THR A 25 -10.12 -23.41 3.74
C THR A 25 -9.66 -23.90 2.37
N GLN A 26 -10.57 -24.46 1.55
CA GLN A 26 -10.27 -24.86 0.17
C GLN A 26 -9.84 -23.68 -0.71
N ALA A 27 -9.11 -23.98 -1.79
CA ALA A 27 -8.52 -22.99 -2.70
C ALA A 27 -9.52 -21.94 -3.21
N GLY A 28 -10.75 -22.35 -3.52
CA GLY A 28 -11.80 -21.45 -4.00
C GLY A 28 -12.25 -20.40 -2.97
N ASN A 29 -11.97 -20.60 -1.68
CA ASN A 29 -12.31 -19.68 -0.59
C ASN A 29 -11.21 -18.68 -0.25
N TRP A 30 -9.98 -18.86 -0.76
CA TRP A 30 -8.91 -17.87 -0.55
C TRP A 30 -9.26 -16.57 -1.27
N GLY A 31 -9.07 -15.43 -0.61
CA GLY A 31 -9.46 -14.11 -1.11
C GLY A 31 -10.97 -13.82 -1.10
N ALA A 32 -11.80 -14.75 -0.63
CA ALA A 32 -13.23 -14.52 -0.45
C ALA A 32 -13.55 -13.91 0.93
N LYS A 33 -14.62 -13.13 1.02
CA LYS A 33 -15.14 -12.68 2.32
C LYS A 33 -15.63 -13.88 3.15
N PRO A 34 -15.51 -13.85 4.49
CA PRO A 34 -16.04 -14.91 5.35
C PRO A 34 -17.53 -15.17 5.11
N SER A 35 -18.34 -14.13 4.91
CA SER A 35 -19.76 -14.25 4.58
C SER A 35 -20.01 -15.03 3.28
N THR A 36 -19.19 -14.82 2.24
CA THR A 36 -19.25 -15.59 1.00
C THR A 36 -18.99 -17.08 1.25
N VAL A 37 -18.06 -17.42 2.15
CA VAL A 37 -17.77 -18.82 2.51
C VAL A 37 -18.96 -19.45 3.24
N VAL A 38 -19.64 -18.72 4.12
CA VAL A 38 -20.88 -19.17 4.77
C VAL A 38 -21.98 -19.45 3.74
N THR A 39 -22.20 -18.55 2.78
CA THR A 39 -23.18 -18.78 1.70
C THR A 39 -22.83 -20.00 0.85
N ARG A 40 -21.54 -20.26 0.60
CA ARG A 40 -21.09 -21.47 -0.12
C ARG A 40 -21.33 -22.75 0.68
N LEU A 41 -21.13 -22.71 2.00
CA LEU A 41 -21.48 -23.81 2.89
C LEU A 41 -22.99 -24.07 2.87
N GLU A 42 -23.83 -23.03 2.97
CA GLU A 42 -25.29 -23.17 2.88
C GLU A 42 -25.70 -23.85 1.57
N ALA A 43 -25.15 -23.41 0.44
CA ALA A 43 -25.39 -24.03 -0.86
C ALA A 43 -24.94 -25.50 -0.91
N HIS A 44 -23.81 -25.83 -0.32
CA HIS A 44 -23.32 -27.21 -0.20
C HIS A 44 -24.27 -28.09 0.62
N LEU A 45 -24.80 -27.58 1.74
CA LEU A 45 -25.76 -28.31 2.57
C LEU A 45 -27.06 -28.61 1.82
N VAL A 46 -27.57 -27.63 1.05
CA VAL A 46 -28.76 -27.82 0.20
C VAL A 46 -28.49 -28.86 -0.89
N ALA A 47 -27.34 -28.78 -1.56
CA ALA A 47 -26.94 -29.75 -2.58
C ALA A 47 -26.80 -31.18 -2.00
N GLY A 48 -26.42 -31.30 -0.73
CA GLY A 48 -26.37 -32.57 0.00
C GLY A 48 -27.74 -33.17 0.34
N GLY A 49 -28.85 -32.47 0.10
CA GLY A 49 -30.22 -32.98 0.21
C GLY A 49 -30.76 -33.17 1.63
N LYS A 50 -29.95 -32.88 2.67
CA LYS A 50 -30.36 -33.01 4.08
C LYS A 50 -31.08 -31.78 4.63
N VAL A 51 -30.99 -30.64 3.95
CA VAL A 51 -31.65 -29.39 4.33
C VAL A 51 -32.26 -28.71 3.12
N THR A 52 -33.33 -27.95 3.34
CA THR A 52 -33.91 -27.04 2.34
C THR A 52 -33.17 -25.71 2.32
N SER A 53 -33.36 -24.91 1.26
CA SER A 53 -32.82 -23.53 1.18
C SER A 53 -33.25 -22.65 2.35
N THR A 54 -34.48 -22.82 2.85
CA THR A 54 -35.01 -22.08 4.01
C THR A 54 -34.31 -22.46 5.32
N THR A 55 -33.94 -23.73 5.47
CA THR A 55 -33.33 -24.26 6.70
C THR A 55 -31.80 -24.24 6.68
N ALA A 56 -31.18 -24.04 5.52
CA ALA A 56 -29.73 -24.07 5.36
C ALA A 56 -28.98 -23.03 6.20
N PRO A 57 -29.43 -21.77 6.33
CA PRO A 57 -28.74 -20.79 7.18
C PRO A 57 -28.70 -21.20 8.65
N VAL A 58 -29.79 -21.76 9.17
CA VAL A 58 -29.88 -22.24 10.57
C VAL A 58 -28.97 -23.45 10.78
N ALA A 59 -28.94 -24.38 9.82
CA ALA A 59 -28.04 -25.53 9.86
C ALA A 59 -26.57 -25.09 9.82
N ALA A 60 -26.21 -24.20 8.89
CA ALA A 60 -24.85 -23.65 8.77
C ALA A 60 -24.42 -22.93 10.06
N TYR A 61 -25.28 -22.09 10.63
CA TYR A 61 -25.02 -21.40 11.90
C TYR A 61 -24.67 -22.38 13.01
N HIS A 62 -25.47 -23.42 13.24
CA HIS A 62 -25.24 -24.36 14.33
C HIS A 62 -24.02 -25.26 14.11
N LEU A 63 -23.74 -25.64 12.86
CA LEU A 63 -22.54 -26.41 12.51
C LEU A 63 -21.27 -25.57 12.73
N LEU A 64 -21.26 -24.32 12.25
CA LEU A 64 -20.14 -23.39 12.43
C LEU A 64 -19.90 -23.04 13.90
N ALA A 65 -20.96 -22.84 14.69
CA ALA A 65 -20.83 -22.49 16.11
C ALA A 65 -20.04 -23.53 16.92
N GLY A 66 -20.06 -24.80 16.51
CA GLY A 66 -19.31 -25.87 17.19
C GLY A 66 -17.92 -26.14 16.61
N THR A 67 -17.63 -25.71 15.38
CA THR A 67 -16.45 -26.19 14.63
C THR A 67 -15.58 -25.08 14.05
N ALA A 68 -16.17 -23.95 13.67
CA ALA A 68 -15.49 -22.80 13.10
C ALA A 68 -16.20 -21.50 13.52
N PRO A 69 -16.23 -21.17 14.83
CA PRO A 69 -16.95 -20.02 15.35
C PRO A 69 -16.42 -18.69 14.82
N GLU A 70 -15.21 -18.66 14.24
CA GLU A 70 -14.64 -17.49 13.58
C GLU A 70 -15.54 -16.93 12.48
N PHE A 71 -16.35 -17.77 11.80
CA PHE A 71 -17.26 -17.32 10.73
C PHE A 71 -18.54 -16.66 11.25
N LEU A 72 -18.79 -16.70 12.56
CA LEU A 72 -20.03 -16.20 13.17
C LEU A 72 -19.82 -14.96 14.05
N VAL A 73 -18.58 -14.50 14.20
CA VAL A 73 -18.26 -13.27 14.94
C VAL A 73 -18.92 -12.07 14.26
N ARG A 74 -19.37 -11.10 15.06
CA ARG A 74 -20.13 -9.94 14.58
C ARG A 74 -19.21 -8.85 14.02
N ASP A 75 -19.77 -7.99 13.17
CA ASP A 75 -19.15 -6.74 12.70
C ASP A 75 -17.77 -6.94 12.04
N MET A 76 -17.64 -7.97 11.18
CA MET A 76 -16.44 -8.16 10.39
C MET A 76 -16.26 -7.05 9.35
N PRO A 77 -15.05 -6.50 9.18
CA PRO A 77 -14.81 -5.44 8.21
C PRO A 77 -14.91 -5.96 6.78
N ASP A 78 -15.39 -5.11 5.88
CA ASP A 78 -15.69 -5.48 4.49
C ASP A 78 -14.48 -5.93 3.66
N ASN A 79 -13.29 -5.50 4.05
CA ASN A 79 -12.02 -5.85 3.40
C ASN A 79 -11.38 -7.13 3.99
N LEU A 80 -12.00 -7.77 4.98
CA LEU A 80 -11.49 -9.03 5.53
C LEU A 80 -11.73 -10.17 4.55
N VAL A 81 -10.65 -10.84 4.15
CA VAL A 81 -10.70 -11.99 3.25
C VAL A 81 -10.01 -13.22 3.84
N CYS A 82 -10.55 -14.40 3.56
CA CYS A 82 -10.00 -15.67 4.00
C CYS A 82 -8.62 -15.92 3.37
N GLY A 83 -7.66 -16.37 4.18
CA GLY A 83 -6.26 -16.56 3.76
C GLY A 83 -5.37 -15.32 3.93
N SER A 84 -5.94 -14.18 4.34
CA SER A 84 -5.19 -12.97 4.68
C SER A 84 -4.44 -13.09 6.01
N HIS A 85 -3.41 -12.25 6.20
CA HIS A 85 -2.72 -12.15 7.49
C HIS A 85 -3.69 -11.74 8.63
N THR A 86 -4.60 -10.80 8.35
CA THR A 86 -5.59 -10.32 9.32
C THR A 86 -6.59 -11.42 9.68
N TRP A 87 -7.09 -12.18 8.70
CA TRP A 87 -7.96 -13.34 8.93
C TRP A 87 -7.29 -14.42 9.78
N THR A 88 -6.02 -14.71 9.50
CA THR A 88 -5.27 -15.68 10.30
C THR A 88 -5.06 -15.20 11.73
N SER A 89 -4.65 -13.93 11.92
CA SER A 89 -4.50 -13.34 13.26
C SER A 89 -5.81 -13.38 14.04
N PHE A 90 -6.92 -13.11 13.36
CA PHE A 90 -8.27 -13.20 13.90
C PHE A 90 -8.65 -14.64 14.29
N ARG A 91 -8.39 -15.64 13.44
CA ARG A 91 -8.61 -17.06 13.77
C ARG A 91 -7.80 -17.52 14.97
N ILE A 92 -6.54 -17.08 15.09
CA ILE A 92 -5.71 -17.35 16.28
C ILE A 92 -6.36 -16.77 17.53
N ALA A 93 -6.85 -15.54 17.46
CA ALA A 93 -7.54 -14.90 18.58
C ALA A 93 -8.85 -15.63 18.96
N VAL A 94 -9.66 -16.02 17.98
CA VAL A 94 -10.87 -16.84 18.19
C VAL A 94 -10.51 -18.16 18.86
N ALA A 95 -9.52 -18.89 18.34
CA ALA A 95 -9.09 -20.17 18.91
C ALA A 95 -8.65 -20.04 20.38
N ARG A 96 -7.94 -18.96 20.72
CA ARG A 96 -7.57 -18.65 22.13
C ARG A 96 -8.78 -18.40 23.02
N ILE A 97 -9.76 -17.64 22.52
CA ILE A 97 -10.99 -17.33 23.27
C ILE A 97 -11.77 -18.62 23.53
N GLU A 98 -11.97 -19.43 22.49
CA GLU A 98 -12.72 -20.68 22.55
C GLU A 98 -12.03 -21.73 23.43
N GLN A 99 -10.70 -21.72 23.53
CA GLN A 99 -9.96 -22.58 24.46
C GLN A 99 -10.23 -22.23 25.93
N LEU A 100 -10.46 -20.95 26.25
CA LEU A 100 -10.71 -20.49 27.62
C LEU A 100 -12.20 -20.51 27.98
N ASN A 101 -13.06 -20.13 27.03
CA ASN A 101 -14.49 -20.01 27.21
C ASN A 101 -15.22 -20.41 25.91
N PRO A 102 -15.49 -21.72 25.70
CA PRO A 102 -16.18 -22.22 24.52
C PRO A 102 -17.53 -21.51 24.27
N GLY A 103 -17.77 -21.08 23.05
CA GLY A 103 -18.95 -20.35 22.60
C GLY A 103 -18.94 -18.85 22.90
N ALA A 104 -17.84 -18.29 23.42
CA ALA A 104 -17.74 -16.86 23.69
C ALA A 104 -17.52 -16.03 22.42
N ALA A 105 -16.73 -16.52 21.45
CA ALA A 105 -16.32 -15.73 20.29
C ALA A 105 -17.51 -15.28 19.43
N ILE A 106 -18.52 -16.14 19.26
CA ILE A 106 -19.74 -15.82 18.48
C ILE A 106 -20.56 -14.66 19.05
N ARG A 107 -20.33 -14.29 20.32
CA ARG A 107 -20.99 -13.16 20.99
C ARG A 107 -20.15 -11.88 20.94
N MET A 108 -18.93 -11.95 20.43
CA MET A 108 -18.02 -10.81 20.34
C MET A 108 -18.12 -10.13 18.97
N THR A 109 -17.63 -8.90 18.90
CA THR A 109 -17.37 -8.20 17.63
C THR A 109 -15.95 -8.47 17.16
N PHE A 110 -15.68 -8.24 15.88
CA PHE A 110 -14.34 -8.35 15.30
C PHE A 110 -13.31 -7.54 16.10
N GLU A 111 -13.64 -6.29 16.45
CA GLU A 111 -12.77 -5.41 17.23
C GLU A 111 -12.46 -5.99 18.62
N GLN A 112 -13.47 -6.53 19.32
CA GLN A 112 -13.28 -7.14 20.64
C GLN A 112 -12.36 -8.37 20.57
N VAL A 113 -12.53 -9.21 19.55
CA VAL A 113 -11.70 -10.39 19.33
C VAL A 113 -10.25 -9.98 19.03
N MET A 114 -10.05 -9.01 18.13
CA MET A 114 -8.71 -8.53 17.78
C MET A 114 -8.01 -7.86 18.96
N SER A 115 -8.73 -7.05 19.74
CA SER A 115 -8.22 -6.42 20.96
C SER A 115 -7.74 -7.46 21.98
N TYR A 116 -8.54 -8.51 22.20
CA TYR A 116 -8.12 -9.65 23.02
C TYR A 116 -6.89 -10.36 22.42
N GLY A 117 -6.87 -10.59 21.10
CA GLY A 117 -5.76 -11.22 20.40
C GLY A 117 -4.42 -10.48 20.56
N SER A 118 -4.46 -9.15 20.69
CA SER A 118 -3.28 -8.31 20.93
C SER A 118 -2.72 -8.39 22.36
N THR A 119 -3.41 -9.06 23.30
CA THR A 119 -2.91 -9.22 24.67
C THR A 119 -1.80 -10.27 24.74
N SER A 120 -0.69 -9.90 25.40
CA SER A 120 0.40 -10.81 25.71
C SER A 120 -0.02 -11.85 26.76
N PRO A 121 0.40 -13.12 26.62
CA PRO A 121 0.28 -14.11 27.69
C PRO A 121 0.96 -13.60 28.97
N ILE A 122 0.30 -13.78 30.10
CA ILE A 122 0.80 -13.38 31.42
C ILE A 122 1.39 -14.58 32.16
N THR A 123 1.06 -15.81 31.73
CA THR A 123 1.53 -17.06 32.34
C THR A 123 2.13 -18.00 31.29
N ALA A 124 3.04 -18.89 31.70
CA ALA A 124 3.61 -19.92 30.84
C ALA A 124 2.54 -20.85 30.24
N GLY A 125 1.47 -21.14 30.99
CA GLY A 125 0.34 -21.93 30.49
C GLY A 125 -0.43 -21.21 29.38
N GLN A 126 -0.62 -19.89 29.50
CA GLN A 126 -1.21 -19.09 28.43
C GLN A 126 -0.29 -19.01 27.21
N GLU A 127 1.03 -18.97 27.41
CA GLU A 127 1.98 -18.95 26.30
C GLU A 127 1.93 -20.26 25.48
N ILE A 128 1.91 -21.42 26.15
CA ILE A 128 1.71 -22.72 25.49
C ILE A 128 0.36 -22.78 24.76
N ALA A 129 -0.70 -22.24 25.38
CA ALA A 129 -2.02 -22.17 24.76
C ALA A 129 -2.02 -21.33 23.48
N VAL A 130 -1.38 -20.14 23.49
CA VAL A 130 -1.21 -19.31 22.27
C VAL A 130 -0.44 -20.04 21.20
N GLN A 131 0.66 -20.71 21.57
CA GLN A 131 1.47 -21.47 20.64
C GLN A 131 0.65 -22.58 19.98
N SER A 132 -0.10 -23.36 20.77
CA SER A 132 -0.98 -24.42 20.27
C SER A 132 -2.10 -23.88 19.37
N ALA A 133 -2.79 -22.82 19.78
CA ALA A 133 -3.87 -22.20 19.01
C ALA A 133 -3.40 -21.57 17.70
N SER A 134 -2.10 -21.27 17.58
CA SER A 134 -1.52 -20.68 16.37
C SER A 134 -1.22 -21.68 15.25
N VAL A 135 -1.07 -22.97 15.55
CA VAL A 135 -0.53 -23.96 14.61
C VAL A 135 -1.42 -24.08 13.36
N ASP A 136 -2.70 -24.40 13.55
CA ASP A 136 -3.61 -24.68 12.43
C ASP A 136 -3.87 -23.44 11.55
N PRO A 137 -4.16 -22.25 12.10
CA PRO A 137 -4.30 -21.05 11.28
C PRO A 137 -3.02 -20.69 10.51
N LEU A 138 -1.84 -20.88 11.10
CA LEU A 138 -0.56 -20.60 10.44
C LEU A 138 -0.30 -21.56 9.28
N ILE A 139 -0.61 -22.85 9.44
CA ILE A 139 -0.52 -23.83 8.34
C ILE A 139 -1.45 -23.41 7.19
N ASP A 140 -2.70 -23.08 7.49
CA ASP A 140 -3.68 -22.69 6.46
C ASP A 140 -3.25 -21.44 5.71
N TRP A 141 -2.72 -20.45 6.42
CA TRP A 141 -2.18 -19.24 5.82
C TRP A 141 -0.99 -19.55 4.92
N ALA A 142 -0.06 -20.38 5.39
CA ALA A 142 1.14 -20.72 4.63
C ALA A 142 0.81 -21.51 3.35
N ILE A 143 -0.20 -22.39 3.39
CA ILE A 143 -0.71 -23.07 2.19
C ILE A 143 -1.38 -22.08 1.25
N ALA A 144 -2.27 -21.21 1.77
CA ALA A 144 -3.01 -20.24 0.98
C ALA A 144 -2.09 -19.24 0.26
N ASN A 145 -0.90 -18.99 0.81
CA ASN A 145 0.11 -18.07 0.27
C ASN A 145 1.29 -18.80 -0.42
N GLY A 146 1.19 -20.11 -0.69
CA GLY A 146 2.20 -20.84 -1.47
C GLY A 146 3.54 -21.10 -0.78
N ILE A 147 3.64 -20.81 0.53
CA ILE A 147 4.82 -21.03 1.36
C ILE A 147 4.97 -22.52 1.68
N LEU A 148 3.86 -23.18 1.99
CA LEU A 148 3.81 -24.63 2.22
C LEU A 148 2.93 -25.32 1.17
N GLY A 149 3.31 -26.54 0.80
CA GLY A 149 2.46 -27.44 0.04
C GLY A 149 1.39 -28.08 0.93
N ARG A 150 0.23 -28.40 0.36
CA ARG A 150 -0.79 -29.16 1.06
C ARG A 150 -0.33 -30.62 1.24
N ASN A 151 -0.42 -31.14 2.45
CA ASN A 151 -0.17 -32.55 2.74
C ASN A 151 -1.50 -33.29 2.93
N VAL A 152 -1.66 -34.46 2.29
CA VAL A 152 -2.88 -35.30 2.40
C VAL A 152 -3.10 -35.78 3.83
N SER A 153 -2.02 -36.09 4.56
CA SER A 153 -2.10 -36.51 5.97
C SER A 153 -2.21 -35.35 6.95
N ASP A 154 -2.25 -34.10 6.47
CA ASP A 154 -2.27 -32.86 7.29
C ASP A 154 -1.17 -32.81 8.37
N SER A 155 -0.04 -33.48 8.11
CA SER A 155 1.10 -33.51 9.01
C SER A 155 2.23 -32.62 8.51
N TYR A 156 2.75 -31.79 9.41
CA TYR A 156 3.78 -30.80 9.12
C TYR A 156 4.90 -30.90 10.16
N THR A 157 6.15 -30.77 9.70
CA THR A 157 7.34 -30.84 10.56
C THR A 157 7.55 -29.54 11.34
N ALA A 158 8.29 -29.59 12.45
CA ALA A 158 8.63 -28.41 13.24
C ALA A 158 9.31 -27.32 12.37
N SER A 159 10.22 -27.70 11.48
CA SER A 159 10.89 -26.76 10.57
C SER A 159 9.91 -26.06 9.61
N GLN A 160 8.88 -26.76 9.12
CA GLN A 160 7.85 -26.13 8.28
C GLN A 160 7.00 -25.13 9.06
N LEU A 161 6.71 -25.41 10.34
CA LEU A 161 5.99 -24.50 11.22
C LEU A 161 6.83 -23.25 11.54
N ASP A 162 8.13 -23.42 11.75
CA ASP A 162 9.06 -22.30 11.97
C ASP A 162 9.12 -21.39 10.74
N ILE A 163 9.22 -21.97 9.53
CA ILE A 163 9.18 -21.22 8.27
C ILE A 163 7.86 -20.45 8.12
N ALA A 164 6.72 -21.11 8.38
CA ALA A 164 5.41 -20.47 8.30
C ALA A 164 5.31 -19.28 9.25
N ARG A 165 5.78 -19.44 10.49
CA ARG A 165 5.78 -18.40 11.51
C ARG A 165 6.71 -17.24 11.19
N GLU A 166 7.92 -17.53 10.72
CA GLU A 166 8.89 -16.52 10.30
C GLU A 166 8.31 -15.67 9.17
N LYS A 167 7.77 -16.30 8.12
CA LYS A 167 7.15 -15.61 6.99
C LYS A 167 5.92 -14.82 7.40
N PHE A 168 5.07 -15.37 8.27
CA PHE A 168 3.90 -14.66 8.79
C PHE A 168 4.29 -13.38 9.53
N ASN A 169 5.28 -13.47 10.42
CA ASN A 169 5.78 -12.32 11.17
C ASN A 169 6.49 -11.29 10.27
N ALA A 170 7.23 -11.76 9.26
CA ALA A 170 7.89 -10.88 8.29
C ALA A 170 6.89 -10.02 7.52
N VAL A 171 5.78 -10.61 7.06
CA VAL A 171 4.70 -9.85 6.38
C VAL A 171 4.15 -8.76 7.30
N ARG A 172 3.92 -9.05 8.58
CA ARG A 172 3.46 -8.05 9.55
C ARG A 172 4.43 -6.88 9.69
N THR A 173 5.72 -7.17 9.86
CA THR A 173 6.76 -6.14 10.03
C THR A 173 6.88 -5.30 8.76
N GLU A 174 6.95 -5.94 7.59
CA GLU A 174 7.06 -5.26 6.30
C GLU A 174 5.86 -4.34 6.03
N LEU A 175 4.64 -4.76 6.40
CA LEU A 175 3.45 -3.93 6.28
C LEU A 175 3.45 -2.73 7.24
N ALA A 176 3.87 -2.92 8.48
CA ALA A 176 3.94 -1.83 9.45
C ALA A 176 4.94 -0.75 9.01
N GLU A 177 6.11 -1.17 8.52
CA GLU A 177 7.13 -0.28 7.96
C GLU A 177 6.66 0.42 6.68
N ALA A 178 5.97 -0.30 5.80
CA ALA A 178 5.42 0.24 4.57
C ALA A 178 4.37 1.33 4.83
N LEU A 179 3.42 1.08 5.73
CA LEU A 179 2.39 2.06 6.10
C LEU A 179 2.99 3.31 6.77
N GLY A 180 3.98 3.13 7.64
CA GLY A 180 4.73 4.25 8.23
C GLY A 180 5.44 5.10 7.16
N SER A 181 6.03 4.43 6.17
CA SER A 181 6.74 5.10 5.06
C SER A 181 5.79 5.85 4.14
N LEU A 182 4.65 5.26 3.78
CA LEU A 182 3.64 5.88 2.90
C LEU A 182 2.90 7.06 3.54
N SER A 183 2.81 7.10 4.87
CA SER A 183 2.20 8.20 5.63
C SER A 183 3.19 9.30 6.04
N SER A 184 4.49 9.10 5.76
CA SER A 184 5.51 10.09 6.10
C SER A 184 5.42 11.33 5.21
N ALA A 185 5.55 12.51 5.80
CA ALA A 185 5.63 13.75 5.04
C ALA A 185 6.97 13.84 4.29
N VAL A 186 6.96 14.46 3.11
CA VAL A 186 8.18 14.74 2.34
C VAL A 186 9.11 15.63 3.20
N PRO A 187 10.36 15.20 3.46
CA PRO A 187 11.29 16.01 4.25
C PRO A 187 11.73 17.23 3.44
N THR A 188 11.49 18.43 3.96
CA THR A 188 11.94 19.67 3.32
C THR A 188 13.26 20.14 3.88
N ARG A 189 14.10 20.77 3.04
CA ARG A 189 15.38 21.35 3.48
C ARG A 189 15.18 22.38 4.58
N GLU A 190 14.14 23.20 4.44
CA GLU A 190 13.75 24.21 5.42
C GLU A 190 13.31 23.60 6.76
N GLY A 191 12.41 22.61 6.73
CA GLY A 191 11.92 21.94 7.94
C GLY A 191 13.03 21.22 8.69
N LEU A 192 13.96 20.58 7.99
CA LEU A 192 15.14 19.94 8.60
C LEU A 192 16.09 20.97 9.23
N ALA A 193 16.30 22.10 8.55
CA ALA A 193 17.13 23.17 9.09
C ALA A 193 16.50 23.78 10.35
N LEU A 194 15.18 24.01 10.35
CA LEU A 194 14.45 24.49 11.52
C LEU A 194 14.56 23.50 12.70
N ALA A 195 14.33 22.21 12.47
CA ALA A 195 14.45 21.17 13.49
C ALA A 195 15.86 21.10 14.10
N GLU A 196 16.90 21.30 13.29
CA GLU A 196 18.29 21.31 13.75
C GLU A 196 18.63 22.58 14.55
N LEU A 197 18.08 23.75 14.18
CA LEU A 197 18.16 24.96 15.00
C LEU A 197 17.47 24.77 16.35
N GLU A 198 16.26 24.19 16.36
CA GLU A 198 15.54 23.88 17.59
C GLU A 198 16.32 22.92 18.50
N ARG A 199 16.99 21.92 17.92
CA ARG A 199 17.82 20.97 18.68
C ARG A 199 18.99 21.65 19.39
N VAL A 200 19.62 22.64 18.77
CA VAL A 200 20.84 23.30 19.30
C VAL A 200 20.52 24.49 20.20
N PHE A 201 19.48 25.26 19.86
CA PHE A 201 19.17 26.55 20.50
C PHE A 201 17.87 26.53 21.31
N GLY A 202 16.98 25.56 21.09
CA GLY A 202 15.70 25.40 21.81
C GLY A 202 14.48 25.64 20.93
N LYS A 203 13.32 25.12 21.36
CA LYS A 203 12.05 25.30 20.64
C LYS A 203 11.43 26.68 20.87
N GLY A 204 10.61 27.13 19.92
CA GLY A 204 9.78 28.34 20.06
C GLY A 204 10.53 29.67 19.94
N LEU A 205 11.75 29.66 19.41
CA LEU A 205 12.49 30.86 19.06
C LEU A 205 12.17 31.30 17.63
N PRO A 206 12.20 32.60 17.32
CA PRO A 206 11.72 33.13 16.04
C PRO A 206 12.78 33.04 14.93
N TYR A 207 13.20 31.82 14.58
CA TYR A 207 14.31 31.59 13.64
C TYR A 207 14.10 32.14 12.23
N GLU A 208 12.84 32.37 11.85
CA GLU A 208 12.39 32.88 10.56
C GLU A 208 12.34 34.42 10.51
N ASP A 209 12.41 35.11 11.66
CA ASP A 209 12.37 36.57 11.71
C ASP A 209 13.55 37.18 10.96
N LEU A 210 13.26 38.11 10.03
CA LEU A 210 14.25 38.90 9.30
C LEU A 210 14.89 39.96 10.21
N CYS A 211 15.69 39.52 11.18
CA CYS A 211 16.26 40.35 12.23
C CYS A 211 17.79 40.34 12.28
N ILE A 212 18.47 39.66 11.35
CA ILE A 212 19.93 39.55 11.32
C ILE A 212 20.52 40.36 10.17
N ARG A 213 21.58 41.13 10.47
CA ARG A 213 22.33 41.93 9.49
C ARG A 213 23.82 41.70 9.60
N ARG A 214 24.53 41.88 8.50
CA ARG A 214 26.00 41.81 8.49
C ARG A 214 26.61 43.01 9.24
N LYS A 215 27.61 42.76 10.10
CA LYS A 215 28.31 43.82 10.88
C LYS A 215 29.09 44.79 9.99
N SER A 216 29.77 44.25 8.98
CA SER A 216 30.52 45.01 7.98
C SER A 216 29.93 44.79 6.61
N ILE A 217 29.38 45.86 6.02
CA ILE A 217 28.75 45.84 4.70
C ILE A 217 29.79 46.33 3.69
N PRO A 218 30.26 45.48 2.75
CA PRO A 218 31.12 45.93 1.66
C PRO A 218 30.43 47.05 0.86
N LYS A 219 31.18 48.02 0.34
CA LYS A 219 30.64 49.18 -0.40
C LYS A 219 29.72 48.81 -1.58
N ASN A 220 29.81 47.57 -2.08
CA ASN A 220 29.08 47.07 -3.23
C ASN A 220 27.86 46.20 -2.85
N LEU A 221 27.55 46.05 -1.56
CA LEU A 221 26.44 45.22 -1.07
C LEU A 221 25.33 46.10 -0.50
N GLN A 222 24.08 45.85 -0.94
CA GLN A 222 22.91 46.46 -0.31
C GLN A 222 22.67 45.85 1.08
N SER A 223 22.17 46.68 2.00
CA SER A 223 21.86 46.29 3.37
C SER A 223 20.55 45.51 3.44
N SER A 224 20.62 44.18 3.44
CA SER A 224 19.46 43.30 3.61
C SER A 224 19.40 42.72 5.03
N MET A 225 18.18 42.47 5.53
CA MET A 225 17.94 41.70 6.75
C MET A 225 17.69 40.23 6.38
N TYR A 226 18.24 39.33 7.18
CA TYR A 226 18.15 37.88 7.00
C TYR A 226 17.57 37.23 8.25
N SER A 227 17.04 36.02 8.09
CA SER A 227 16.67 35.17 9.22
C SER A 227 17.82 34.25 9.61
N LEU A 228 17.80 33.73 10.85
CA LEU A 228 18.82 32.76 11.27
C LEU A 228 18.73 31.48 10.43
N LEU A 229 17.50 31.08 10.13
CA LEU A 229 17.19 29.93 9.29
C LEU A 229 17.81 30.06 7.89
N ASP A 230 17.62 31.19 7.22
CA ASP A 230 18.16 31.42 5.87
C ASP A 230 19.70 31.42 5.85
N LEU A 231 20.33 32.08 6.83
CA LEU A 231 21.80 32.09 6.95
C LEU A 231 22.37 30.69 7.23
N TYR A 232 21.63 29.87 7.98
CA TYR A 232 22.00 28.50 8.26
C TYR A 232 21.85 27.61 7.02
N ILE A 233 20.68 27.65 6.35
CA ILE A 233 20.40 26.90 5.12
C ILE A 233 21.44 27.21 4.03
N THR A 234 21.82 28.48 3.88
CA THR A 234 22.79 28.91 2.86
C THR A 234 24.26 28.75 3.27
N GLY A 235 24.54 28.22 4.46
CA GLY A 235 25.91 28.02 4.97
C GLY A 235 26.67 29.34 5.23
N GLN A 236 25.96 30.45 5.38
CA GLN A 236 26.53 31.78 5.61
C GLN A 236 26.75 32.10 7.09
N LEU A 237 26.23 31.25 7.99
CA LEU A 237 26.30 31.44 9.44
C LEU A 237 27.75 31.29 9.96
N LYS A 238 28.46 32.41 10.05
CA LYS A 238 29.87 32.50 10.48
C LYS A 238 30.01 33.38 11.72
N THR A 239 30.80 32.91 12.69
CA THR A 239 31.14 33.63 13.92
C THR A 239 31.69 35.03 13.61
N GLY A 240 31.27 36.03 14.40
CA GLY A 240 31.73 37.41 14.27
C GLY A 240 31.20 38.19 13.07
N THR A 241 30.43 37.58 12.16
CA THR A 241 30.00 38.23 10.91
C THR A 241 28.66 38.98 11.03
N TRP A 242 27.79 38.54 11.93
CA TRP A 242 26.37 38.88 11.95
C TRP A 242 25.95 39.53 13.28
N SER A 243 25.02 40.47 13.22
CA SER A 243 24.36 41.11 14.37
C SER A 243 22.87 40.88 14.31
N SER A 244 22.25 40.59 15.45
CA SER A 244 20.81 40.42 15.59
C SER A 244 20.17 41.67 16.20
N TYR A 245 18.99 42.02 15.71
CA TYR A 245 18.12 43.08 16.24
C TYR A 245 16.90 42.50 16.97
N ASN A 246 16.85 41.18 17.17
CA ASN A 246 15.85 40.52 18.01
C ASN A 246 16.53 39.97 19.28
N ALA A 247 16.07 40.41 20.46
CA ALA A 247 16.61 40.00 21.75
C ALA A 247 16.44 38.50 22.05
N GLN A 248 15.47 37.83 21.41
CA GLN A 248 15.28 36.37 21.51
C GLN A 248 16.34 35.58 20.72
N ILE A 249 17.08 36.23 19.83
CA ILE A 249 18.19 35.63 19.07
C ILE A 249 19.51 36.34 19.44
N PRO A 250 20.05 36.11 20.65
CA PRO A 250 21.31 36.71 21.07
C PRO A 250 22.50 36.02 20.36
N LEU A 251 22.89 36.55 19.19
CA LEU A 251 23.96 35.96 18.37
C LEU A 251 25.28 35.79 19.12
N GLN A 252 25.61 36.64 20.09
CA GLN A 252 26.81 36.49 20.91
C GLN A 252 26.84 35.16 21.68
N THR A 253 25.68 34.68 22.13
CA THR A 253 25.55 33.38 22.82
C THR A 253 25.43 32.24 21.83
N PHE A 254 24.72 32.46 20.71
CA PHE A 254 24.46 31.42 19.71
C PHE A 254 25.71 31.03 18.93
N GLU A 255 26.58 32.01 18.62
CA GLU A 255 27.83 31.81 17.87
C GLU A 255 28.72 30.71 18.47
N ASN A 256 28.70 30.53 19.79
CA ASN A 256 29.46 29.49 20.50
C ASN A 256 28.99 28.07 20.17
N LYS A 257 27.73 27.91 19.77
CA LYS A 257 27.13 26.61 19.43
C LYS A 257 27.03 26.36 17.93
N PHE A 258 27.47 27.27 17.06
CA PHE A 258 27.41 27.07 15.60
C PHE A 258 28.11 25.79 15.14
N LYS A 259 29.19 25.40 15.80
CA LYS A 259 29.92 24.14 15.51
C LYS A 259 29.11 22.87 15.81
N GLN A 260 28.03 22.97 16.56
CA GLN A 260 27.13 21.85 16.89
C GLN A 260 26.05 21.63 15.83
N LEU A 261 25.87 22.59 14.91
CA LEU A 261 24.93 22.48 13.79
C LEU A 261 25.53 21.56 12.72
N LYS A 262 24.77 20.57 12.30
CA LYS A 262 25.13 19.74 11.14
C LYS A 262 24.98 20.55 9.84
N PRO A 263 25.70 20.23 8.76
CA PRO A 263 25.46 20.85 7.46
C PRO A 263 24.06 20.52 6.93
N VAL A 264 23.28 21.54 6.57
CA VAL A 264 21.89 21.39 6.09
C VAL A 264 21.82 20.53 4.83
N GLU A 265 22.74 20.73 3.88
CA GLU A 265 22.73 19.98 2.62
C GLU A 265 22.91 18.46 2.85
N SER A 266 23.79 18.08 3.76
CA SER A 266 24.00 16.67 4.13
C SER A 266 22.76 16.10 4.81
N LEU A 267 22.20 16.81 5.80
CA LEU A 267 20.96 16.41 6.49
C LEU A 267 19.80 16.21 5.51
N PHE A 268 19.62 17.17 4.59
CA PHE A 268 18.57 17.13 3.57
C PHE A 268 18.76 15.94 2.64
N LYS A 269 19.95 15.78 2.05
CA LYS A 269 20.21 14.71 1.09
C LYS A 269 20.05 13.32 1.71
N GLU A 270 20.56 13.10 2.92
CA GLU A 270 20.40 11.85 3.65
C GLU A 270 18.92 11.56 3.94
N SER A 271 18.21 12.52 4.54
CA SER A 271 16.81 12.36 4.93
C SER A 271 15.89 12.15 3.72
N PHE A 272 16.12 12.91 2.64
CA PHE A 272 15.35 12.79 1.40
C PHE A 272 15.61 11.45 0.72
N THR A 273 16.87 11.00 0.66
CA THR A 273 17.20 9.69 0.07
C THR A 273 16.53 8.56 0.85
N SER A 274 16.63 8.57 2.18
CA SER A 274 15.96 7.58 3.03
C SER A 274 14.44 7.62 2.87
N TYR A 275 13.84 8.82 2.85
CA TYR A 275 12.40 8.98 2.61
C TYR A 275 11.99 8.37 1.27
N PHE A 276 12.72 8.67 0.19
CA PHE A 276 12.39 8.20 -1.15
C PHE A 276 12.56 6.68 -1.28
N ASP A 277 13.64 6.12 -0.74
CA ASP A 277 13.88 4.68 -0.73
C ASP A 277 12.82 3.92 0.09
N ASN A 278 12.40 4.50 1.22
CA ASN A 278 11.33 3.95 2.06
C ASN A 278 9.97 4.03 1.36
N LEU A 279 9.67 5.13 0.67
CA LEU A 279 8.45 5.28 -0.12
C LEU A 279 8.37 4.23 -1.24
N ARG A 280 9.49 4.02 -1.95
CA ARG A 280 9.61 2.98 -2.99
C ARG A 280 9.39 1.59 -2.40
N THR A 281 10.13 1.25 -1.34
CA THR A 281 10.07 -0.07 -0.73
C THR A 281 8.68 -0.35 -0.16
N GLY A 282 8.11 0.60 0.59
CA GLY A 282 6.78 0.49 1.17
C GLY A 282 5.67 0.34 0.12
N SER A 283 5.73 1.11 -0.97
CA SER A 283 4.78 0.96 -2.08
C SER A 283 4.82 -0.45 -2.68
N GLY A 284 6.03 -1.01 -2.87
CA GLY A 284 6.21 -2.37 -3.38
C GLY A 284 5.68 -3.43 -2.41
N SER A 285 5.91 -3.25 -1.11
CA SER A 285 5.40 -4.13 -0.05
C SER A 285 3.87 -4.17 -0.01
N ILE A 286 3.21 -3.00 -0.04
CA ILE A 286 1.74 -2.93 -0.09
C ILE A 286 1.23 -3.58 -1.38
N PHE A 287 1.86 -3.33 -2.52
CA PHE A 287 1.47 -3.96 -3.79
C PHE A 287 1.47 -5.49 -3.73
N LYS A 288 2.56 -6.10 -3.23
CA LYS A 288 2.67 -7.56 -3.05
C LYS A 288 1.59 -8.08 -2.10
N TYR A 289 1.35 -7.37 -1.00
CA TYR A 289 0.32 -7.72 -0.03
C TYR A 289 -1.09 -7.68 -0.63
N LEU A 290 -1.42 -6.64 -1.38
CA LEU A 290 -2.71 -6.52 -2.05
C LEU A 290 -2.96 -7.68 -3.02
N ILE A 291 -1.94 -8.06 -3.80
CA ILE A 291 -2.04 -9.24 -4.67
C ILE A 291 -2.27 -10.51 -3.86
N SER A 292 -1.58 -10.70 -2.72
CA SER A 292 -1.79 -11.91 -1.91
C SER A 292 -3.19 -12.02 -1.30
N GLN A 293 -3.95 -10.91 -1.23
CA GLN A 293 -5.36 -10.90 -0.81
C GLN A 293 -6.35 -11.32 -1.90
N LEU A 294 -5.91 -11.39 -3.16
CA LEU A 294 -6.81 -11.73 -4.26
C LEU A 294 -7.18 -13.23 -4.26
N PRO A 295 -8.33 -13.58 -4.86
CA PRO A 295 -8.66 -14.97 -5.18
C PRO A 295 -7.53 -15.67 -5.92
N LEU A 296 -7.41 -17.00 -5.71
CA LEU A 296 -6.30 -17.78 -6.28
C LEU A 296 -6.17 -17.62 -7.80
N GLU A 297 -7.31 -17.65 -8.52
CA GLU A 297 -7.34 -17.49 -9.97
C GLU A 297 -6.68 -16.18 -10.43
N ASP A 298 -6.89 -15.10 -9.67
CA ASP A 298 -6.36 -13.78 -9.99
C ASP A 298 -4.87 -13.68 -9.67
N ARG A 299 -4.45 -14.29 -8.56
CA ARG A 299 -3.03 -14.42 -8.21
C ARG A 299 -2.29 -15.22 -9.29
N GLN A 300 -2.87 -16.32 -9.76
CA GLN A 300 -2.31 -17.12 -10.86
C GLN A 300 -2.30 -16.33 -12.17
N SER A 301 -3.34 -15.54 -12.44
CA SER A 301 -3.39 -14.67 -13.60
C SER A 301 -2.25 -13.64 -13.58
N LEU A 302 -2.01 -12.97 -12.45
CA LEU A 302 -0.96 -11.97 -12.31
C LEU A 302 0.46 -12.57 -12.31
N GLU A 303 0.63 -13.75 -11.72
CA GLU A 303 1.91 -14.47 -11.69
C GLU A 303 2.22 -15.08 -13.08
N TYR A 304 1.31 -15.88 -13.64
CA TYR A 304 1.59 -16.69 -14.84
C TYR A 304 1.13 -16.06 -16.16
N GLY A 305 0.25 -15.07 -16.12
CA GLY A 305 -0.31 -14.42 -17.31
C GLY A 305 0.61 -13.38 -17.96
N LYS A 306 0.19 -12.86 -19.11
CA LYS A 306 0.83 -11.71 -19.75
C LYS A 306 0.32 -10.42 -19.14
N GLN A 307 1.22 -9.63 -18.57
CA GLN A 307 0.90 -8.36 -17.92
C GLN A 307 1.18 -7.18 -18.85
N ARG A 308 0.28 -6.19 -18.85
CA ARG A 308 0.48 -4.86 -19.43
C ARG A 308 0.10 -3.80 -18.41
N PHE A 309 0.80 -2.67 -18.45
CA PHE A 309 0.69 -1.60 -17.46
C PHE A 309 0.16 -0.36 -18.16
N TYR A 310 -0.73 0.37 -17.49
CA TYR A 310 -1.31 1.58 -18.04
C TYR A 310 -1.37 2.68 -16.99
N SER A 311 -0.86 3.86 -17.37
CA SER A 311 -1.10 5.09 -16.63
C SER A 311 -2.41 5.72 -17.09
N VAL A 312 -3.07 6.41 -16.17
CA VAL A 312 -4.27 7.22 -16.44
C VAL A 312 -3.91 8.67 -16.18
N ARG A 313 -4.33 9.58 -17.05
CA ARG A 313 -4.12 11.02 -16.90
C ARG A 313 -5.30 11.86 -17.37
N SER A 314 -5.36 13.10 -16.90
CA SER A 314 -6.26 14.11 -17.43
C SER A 314 -5.76 14.67 -18.77
N ALA A 315 -6.67 15.27 -19.53
CA ALA A 315 -6.33 16.02 -20.74
C ALA A 315 -5.67 17.36 -20.39
N ILE A 316 -4.78 17.82 -21.26
CA ILE A 316 -4.16 19.14 -21.16
C ILE A 316 -4.89 20.07 -22.12
N ASP A 317 -5.41 21.19 -21.62
CA ASP A 317 -6.17 22.15 -22.43
C ASP A 317 -5.25 23.08 -23.27
N GLU A 318 -4.36 22.47 -24.05
CA GLU A 318 -3.38 23.13 -24.90
C GLU A 318 -3.24 22.39 -26.23
N ASP A 319 -2.66 23.06 -27.22
CA ASP A 319 -2.22 22.41 -28.45
C ASP A 319 -1.23 21.27 -28.11
N ARG A 320 -1.45 20.08 -28.66
CA ARG A 320 -0.59 18.90 -28.46
C ARG A 320 0.88 19.18 -28.72
N TYR A 321 1.20 20.08 -29.66
CA TYR A 321 2.58 20.40 -30.00
C TYR A 321 3.26 21.31 -28.97
N SER A 322 2.48 21.91 -28.07
CA SER A 322 2.97 22.71 -26.93
C SER A 322 3.07 21.91 -25.63
N GLN A 323 2.63 20.64 -25.63
CA GLN A 323 2.69 19.77 -24.46
C GLN A 323 4.11 19.22 -24.31
N THR A 324 4.83 19.69 -23.28
CA THR A 324 6.14 19.14 -22.95
C THR A 324 5.99 17.83 -22.15
N PRO A 325 7.00 16.96 -22.13
CA PRO A 325 6.99 15.76 -21.30
C PRO A 325 6.67 16.06 -19.83
N GLU A 326 7.22 17.15 -19.27
CA GLU A 326 6.98 17.54 -17.88
C GLU A 326 5.50 17.89 -17.61
N LYS A 327 4.84 18.55 -18.57
CA LYS A 327 3.40 18.83 -18.46
C LYS A 327 2.58 17.54 -18.49
N ILE A 328 2.92 16.62 -19.39
CA ILE A 328 2.25 15.31 -19.49
C ILE A 328 2.44 14.53 -18.20
N GLU A 329 3.67 14.47 -17.68
CA GLU A 329 3.99 13.77 -16.44
C GLU A 329 3.25 14.35 -15.22
N ALA A 330 3.01 15.67 -15.19
CA ALA A 330 2.26 16.35 -14.12
C ALA A 330 0.75 16.08 -14.14
N HIS A 331 0.19 15.66 -15.28
CA HIS A 331 -1.24 15.31 -15.40
C HIS A 331 -1.52 13.84 -15.14
N LYS A 332 -0.49 12.99 -14.93
CA LYS A 332 -0.67 11.57 -14.60
C LYS A 332 -1.20 11.38 -13.18
N GLY A 333 -2.25 10.57 -13.05
CA GLY A 333 -2.78 10.15 -11.77
C GLY A 333 -1.89 9.10 -11.12
N ARG A 334 -0.99 9.55 -10.24
CA ARG A 334 0.07 8.73 -9.62
C ARG A 334 -0.39 7.89 -8.45
N HIS A 335 -1.63 8.05 -7.98
CA HIS A 335 -2.11 7.27 -6.85
C HIS A 335 -2.70 5.92 -7.25
N GLY A 336 -2.95 5.71 -8.54
CA GLY A 336 -3.50 4.46 -9.08
C GLY A 336 -2.78 4.02 -10.35
N ILE A 337 -2.73 2.71 -10.59
CA ILE A 337 -2.28 2.12 -11.85
C ILE A 337 -3.30 1.12 -12.35
N LEU A 338 -3.44 1.00 -13.67
CA LEU A 338 -4.26 -0.01 -14.31
C LEU A 338 -3.37 -1.14 -14.85
N LEU A 339 -3.59 -2.36 -14.39
CA LEU A 339 -2.93 -3.57 -14.86
C LEU A 339 -3.90 -4.37 -15.71
N ARG A 340 -3.48 -4.78 -16.90
CA ARG A 340 -4.18 -5.77 -17.70
C ARG A 340 -3.43 -7.09 -17.61
N SER A 341 -4.10 -8.11 -17.10
CA SER A 341 -3.62 -9.48 -17.14
C SER A 341 -4.36 -10.26 -18.21
N GLU A 342 -3.63 -11.07 -18.96
CA GLU A 342 -4.18 -12.06 -19.89
C GLU A 342 -3.66 -13.44 -19.54
N TYR A 343 -4.55 -14.32 -19.11
CA TYR A 343 -4.22 -15.68 -18.67
C TYR A 343 -5.33 -16.62 -19.08
N GLN A 344 -4.99 -17.78 -19.67
CA GLN A 344 -5.96 -18.77 -20.16
C GLN A 344 -7.06 -18.15 -21.05
N GLN A 345 -6.69 -17.24 -21.97
CA GLN A 345 -7.59 -16.49 -22.87
C GLN A 345 -8.59 -15.55 -22.17
N LYS A 346 -8.49 -15.38 -20.85
CA LYS A 346 -9.28 -14.42 -20.09
C LYS A 346 -8.48 -13.13 -19.90
N VAL A 347 -9.09 -12.00 -20.23
CA VAL A 347 -8.56 -10.66 -19.95
C VAL A 347 -9.18 -10.17 -18.64
N THR A 348 -8.37 -9.61 -17.75
CA THR A 348 -8.85 -9.01 -16.51
C THR A 348 -8.05 -7.74 -16.23
N TYR A 349 -8.77 -6.68 -15.88
CA TYR A 349 -8.19 -5.42 -15.47
C TYR A 349 -8.20 -5.30 -13.94
N TYR A 350 -7.07 -4.89 -13.37
CA TYR A 350 -6.92 -4.59 -11.97
C TYR A 350 -6.53 -3.12 -11.81
N GLU A 351 -7.26 -2.40 -10.98
CA GLU A 351 -6.85 -1.08 -10.51
C GLU A 351 -6.18 -1.26 -9.16
N VAL A 352 -4.96 -0.72 -9.01
CA VAL A 352 -4.16 -0.86 -7.79
C VAL A 352 -3.82 0.51 -7.22
N PHE A 353 -4.15 0.72 -5.95
CA PHE A 353 -3.99 1.98 -5.22
C PHE A 353 -3.26 1.73 -3.89
N PRO A 354 -1.91 1.71 -3.85
CA PRO A 354 -1.18 1.43 -2.62
C PRO A 354 -1.45 2.42 -1.50
N GLY A 355 -1.62 3.71 -1.82
CA GLY A 355 -1.93 4.74 -0.81
C GLY A 355 -3.28 4.56 -0.13
N ALA A 356 -4.27 4.02 -0.85
CA ALA A 356 -5.58 3.65 -0.30
C ALA A 356 -5.61 2.21 0.24
N VAL A 357 -4.52 1.44 0.10
CA VAL A 357 -4.41 0.02 0.43
C VAL A 357 -5.54 -0.78 -0.22
N GLU A 358 -5.77 -0.55 -1.51
CA GLU A 358 -6.85 -1.19 -2.25
C GLU A 358 -6.40 -1.73 -3.61
N ILE A 359 -6.90 -2.93 -3.94
CA ILE A 359 -6.85 -3.52 -5.28
C ILE A 359 -8.25 -3.99 -5.64
N ARG A 360 -8.69 -3.69 -6.85
CA ARG A 360 -10.00 -4.12 -7.34
C ARG A 360 -9.96 -4.54 -8.79
N LYS A 361 -10.87 -5.43 -9.17
CA LYS A 361 -11.12 -5.74 -10.58
C LYS A 361 -12.00 -4.66 -11.20
N ASN A 362 -11.66 -4.26 -12.42
CA ASN A 362 -12.54 -3.46 -13.24
C ASN A 362 -13.13 -4.31 -14.36
N THR A 363 -14.37 -4.77 -14.15
CA THR A 363 -15.09 -5.63 -15.11
C THR A 363 -15.87 -4.83 -16.16
N ASN A 364 -15.83 -3.50 -16.09
CA ASN A 364 -16.59 -2.63 -17.00
C ASN A 364 -15.72 -2.09 -18.14
N LEU A 365 -14.42 -2.38 -18.15
CA LEU A 365 -13.52 -2.02 -19.24
C LEU A 365 -13.59 -3.05 -20.38
N PRO A 366 -13.46 -2.62 -21.64
CA PRO A 366 -13.43 -3.53 -22.79
C PRO A 366 -12.12 -4.31 -22.85
N ASP A 367 -12.15 -5.50 -23.47
CA ASP A 367 -10.95 -6.34 -23.67
C ASP A 367 -9.82 -5.63 -24.41
N THR A 368 -10.18 -4.69 -25.30
CA THR A 368 -9.26 -3.80 -26.02
C THR A 368 -9.53 -2.36 -25.61
N LEU A 369 -8.57 -1.74 -24.92
CA LEU A 369 -8.65 -0.34 -24.49
C LEU A 369 -8.45 0.62 -25.67
N SER A 370 -9.16 1.75 -25.62
CA SER A 370 -8.86 2.92 -26.45
C SER A 370 -7.75 3.71 -25.79
N LEU A 371 -6.56 3.66 -26.38
CA LEU A 371 -5.36 4.30 -25.83
C LEU A 371 -5.16 5.70 -26.40
N ASN A 372 -4.48 6.55 -25.63
CA ASN A 372 -4.00 7.88 -26.01
C ASN A 372 -5.11 8.90 -26.35
N GLY A 373 -6.35 8.65 -25.91
CA GLY A 373 -7.47 9.57 -26.13
C GLY A 373 -7.81 9.78 -27.61
N GLU A 374 -8.43 10.91 -27.92
CA GLU A 374 -8.81 11.29 -29.29
C GLU A 374 -8.17 12.61 -29.70
N LEU A 375 -7.58 12.64 -30.90
CA LEU A 375 -7.08 13.89 -31.49
C LEU A 375 -8.24 14.63 -32.16
N LYS A 376 -8.47 15.88 -31.74
CA LYS A 376 -9.51 16.74 -32.30
C LYS A 376 -8.94 18.10 -32.66
N THR A 377 -9.38 18.63 -33.79
CA THR A 377 -9.00 19.95 -34.27
C THR A 377 -10.01 20.99 -33.79
N PHE A 378 -9.50 22.08 -33.22
CA PHE A 378 -10.26 23.21 -32.71
C PHE A 378 -9.81 24.50 -33.39
N ARG A 379 -10.71 25.48 -33.51
CA ARG A 379 -10.33 26.82 -33.98
C ARG A 379 -9.42 27.48 -32.93
N SER A 380 -8.32 28.09 -33.37
CA SER A 380 -7.41 28.81 -32.48
C SER A 380 -8.07 30.09 -31.95
N MET A 381 -7.96 30.34 -30.65
CA MET A 381 -8.39 31.61 -30.05
C MET A 381 -7.38 32.75 -30.28
N LYS A 382 -6.11 32.42 -30.57
CA LYS A 382 -5.03 33.40 -30.81
C LYS A 382 -4.92 33.82 -32.28
N ASP A 383 -5.36 32.95 -33.19
CA ASP A 383 -5.38 33.21 -34.64
C ASP A 383 -6.75 32.77 -35.21
N PRO A 384 -7.62 33.71 -35.62
CA PRO A 384 -8.95 33.39 -36.15
C PRO A 384 -8.96 32.50 -37.40
N SER A 385 -7.83 32.44 -38.13
CA SER A 385 -7.61 31.59 -39.30
C SER A 385 -6.88 30.28 -38.98
N GLY A 386 -6.32 30.18 -37.78
CA GLY A 386 -5.54 29.06 -37.31
C GLY A 386 -6.39 27.96 -36.66
N TYR A 387 -5.85 26.76 -36.67
CA TYR A 387 -6.39 25.60 -35.96
C TYR A 387 -5.34 25.07 -34.99
N ILE A 388 -5.79 24.55 -33.86
CA ILE A 388 -4.97 23.82 -32.90
C ILE A 388 -5.47 22.39 -32.81
N GLU A 389 -4.58 21.43 -32.58
CA GLU A 389 -4.96 20.05 -32.34
C GLU A 389 -4.81 19.74 -30.85
N LYS A 390 -5.87 19.26 -30.22
CA LYS A 390 -5.83 18.85 -28.81
C LYS A 390 -6.02 17.35 -28.70
N GLN A 391 -5.29 16.76 -27.75
CA GLN A 391 -5.50 15.39 -27.32
C GLN A 391 -6.58 15.37 -26.24
N CYS A 392 -7.78 14.95 -26.63
CA CYS A 392 -8.96 14.92 -25.77
C CYS A 392 -9.04 13.61 -25.01
N ALA A 393 -9.44 13.70 -23.75
CA ALA A 393 -9.82 12.56 -22.94
C ALA A 393 -11.10 11.90 -23.48
N THR A 394 -11.25 10.60 -23.22
CA THR A 394 -12.44 9.83 -23.59
C THR A 394 -13.08 9.23 -22.35
N PRO A 395 -14.40 9.00 -22.37
CA PRO A 395 -15.10 8.45 -21.22
C PRO A 395 -14.65 7.01 -20.97
N GLN A 396 -14.14 6.73 -19.77
CA GLN A 396 -13.75 5.40 -19.32
C GLN A 396 -14.43 5.09 -17.99
N HIS A 397 -14.68 3.81 -17.70
CA HIS A 397 -15.20 3.34 -16.40
C HIS A 397 -14.10 3.38 -15.33
N ILE A 398 -13.50 4.54 -15.13
CA ILE A 398 -12.40 4.82 -14.22
C ILE A 398 -12.78 6.00 -13.34
N ASP A 399 -12.47 5.89 -12.04
CA ASP A 399 -12.65 6.98 -11.08
C ASP A 399 -11.41 7.88 -11.06
N TRP A 400 -11.41 8.96 -11.82
CA TRP A 400 -10.26 9.87 -11.93
C TRP A 400 -9.83 10.44 -10.58
N ASP A 401 -10.77 10.77 -9.69
CA ASP A 401 -10.45 11.32 -8.37
C ASP A 401 -9.55 10.37 -7.56
N ALA A 402 -9.75 9.06 -7.68
CA ALA A 402 -8.92 8.07 -7.00
C ALA A 402 -7.48 8.05 -7.53
N TYR A 403 -7.31 8.21 -8.85
CA TYR A 403 -6.00 8.28 -9.51
C TYR A 403 -5.28 9.60 -9.22
N GLU A 404 -6.01 10.71 -9.18
CA GLU A 404 -5.47 12.06 -8.98
C GLU A 404 -5.18 12.39 -7.52
N LYS A 405 -6.10 12.05 -6.60
CA LYS A 405 -6.06 12.48 -5.20
C LYS A 405 -5.68 11.36 -4.24
N GLY A 406 -5.67 10.11 -4.70
CA GLY A 406 -5.39 8.95 -3.87
C GLY A 406 -6.48 8.60 -2.87
N THR A 407 -7.71 9.05 -3.11
CA THR A 407 -8.88 8.59 -2.35
C THR A 407 -9.23 7.15 -2.69
N GLY A 408 -9.92 6.45 -1.78
CA GLY A 408 -10.49 5.14 -2.08
C GLY A 408 -11.40 5.19 -3.32
N PRO A 409 -11.26 4.26 -4.26
CA PRO A 409 -11.91 4.35 -5.55
C PRO A 409 -13.42 4.00 -5.47
N ARG A 410 -14.26 4.80 -6.10
CA ARG A 410 -15.73 4.66 -6.03
C ARG A 410 -16.25 3.69 -7.09
N ASN A 411 -17.33 2.99 -6.77
CA ASN A 411 -17.97 2.02 -7.67
C ASN A 411 -18.86 2.71 -8.70
N GLY A 412 -18.84 2.23 -9.95
CA GLY A 412 -19.74 2.68 -11.02
C GLY A 412 -19.46 4.08 -11.58
N VAL A 413 -18.35 4.71 -11.20
CA VAL A 413 -17.94 6.02 -11.70
C VAL A 413 -17.27 5.88 -13.08
N SER A 414 -17.58 6.83 -13.96
CA SER A 414 -16.86 7.03 -15.21
C SER A 414 -16.32 8.45 -15.27
N SER A 415 -15.13 8.60 -15.85
CA SER A 415 -14.44 9.88 -16.00
C SER A 415 -13.87 9.99 -17.41
N ASP A 416 -13.79 11.22 -17.93
CA ASP A 416 -13.04 11.49 -19.14
C ASP A 416 -11.55 11.47 -18.81
N VAL A 417 -10.85 10.43 -19.29
CA VAL A 417 -9.40 10.26 -19.05
C VAL A 417 -8.66 9.83 -20.33
N ILE A 418 -7.34 9.92 -20.28
CA ILE A 418 -6.44 9.38 -21.29
C ILE A 418 -5.70 8.19 -20.66
N ILE A 419 -5.81 7.02 -21.28
CA ILE A 419 -5.08 5.81 -20.87
C ILE A 419 -3.85 5.65 -21.78
N GLU A 420 -2.67 5.51 -21.17
CA GLU A 420 -1.40 5.37 -21.89
C GLU A 420 -0.67 4.11 -21.41
N GLU A 421 -0.18 3.30 -22.36
CA GLU A 421 0.59 2.10 -22.04
C GLU A 421 1.97 2.47 -21.48
N ILE A 422 2.30 1.93 -20.31
CA ILE A 422 3.64 1.96 -19.75
C ILE A 422 4.37 0.72 -20.28
N ARG A 423 5.47 0.94 -20.99
CA ARG A 423 6.35 -0.13 -21.45
C ARG A 423 7.51 -0.25 -20.47
N PRO A 424 7.60 -1.36 -19.71
CA PRO A 424 8.67 -1.55 -18.75
C PRO A 424 10.04 -1.40 -19.41
N THR A 425 10.92 -0.65 -18.77
CA THR A 425 12.28 -0.41 -19.26
C THR A 425 13.07 -1.72 -19.28
N ASN A 426 12.91 -2.54 -18.24
CA ASN A 426 13.50 -3.87 -18.14
C ASN A 426 12.43 -4.92 -18.43
N GLN A 427 12.52 -5.58 -19.58
CA GLN A 427 11.67 -6.71 -19.89
C GLN A 427 12.32 -7.99 -19.35
N GLU A 428 11.82 -8.50 -18.22
CA GLU A 428 12.15 -9.86 -17.82
C GLU A 428 11.36 -10.84 -18.69
N VAL A 429 12.10 -11.61 -19.50
CA VAL A 429 11.52 -12.48 -20.53
C VAL A 429 11.29 -13.91 -20.00
N VAL A 430 12.01 -14.32 -18.94
CA VAL A 430 11.93 -15.68 -18.37
C VAL A 430 11.84 -15.59 -16.86
N PHE A 431 10.66 -15.88 -16.32
CA PHE A 431 10.42 -15.97 -14.87
C PHE A 431 10.47 -17.41 -14.35
N TYR A 432 10.18 -18.38 -15.22
CA TYR A 432 10.01 -19.78 -14.82
C TYR A 432 11.01 -20.67 -15.56
N PRO A 433 11.68 -21.59 -14.85
CA PRO A 433 12.53 -22.58 -15.50
C PRO A 433 11.68 -23.54 -16.37
N PRO A 434 12.30 -24.21 -17.36
CA PRO A 434 11.63 -25.29 -18.08
C PRO A 434 11.07 -26.34 -17.13
N GLY A 435 9.82 -26.75 -17.35
CA GLY A 435 9.13 -27.75 -16.51
C GLY A 435 8.57 -27.21 -15.19
N TYR A 436 8.48 -25.88 -15.02
CA TYR A 436 7.83 -25.28 -13.85
C TYR A 436 6.37 -25.74 -13.70
N ASP A 437 5.97 -26.02 -12.47
CA ASP A 437 4.60 -26.41 -12.12
C ASP A 437 3.69 -25.18 -11.97
N PHE A 438 2.92 -24.89 -13.02
CA PHE A 438 1.94 -23.80 -13.05
C PHE A 438 0.67 -24.08 -12.22
N THR A 439 0.57 -25.25 -11.59
CA THR A 439 -0.51 -25.57 -10.63
C THR A 439 -0.16 -25.13 -9.21
N LYS A 440 1.10 -24.74 -8.97
CA LYS A 440 1.55 -24.24 -7.68
C LYS A 440 0.79 -22.97 -7.29
N VAL A 441 0.53 -22.83 -5.98
CA VAL A 441 -0.01 -21.59 -5.42
C VAL A 441 1.06 -20.49 -5.49
N PRO A 442 0.77 -19.33 -6.10
CA PRO A 442 1.73 -18.22 -6.15
C PRO A 442 2.10 -17.71 -4.74
N ASP A 443 3.39 -17.55 -4.51
CA ASP A 443 3.95 -16.88 -3.33
C ASP A 443 4.39 -15.47 -3.71
N ALA A 444 3.52 -14.49 -3.42
CA ALA A 444 3.76 -13.07 -3.72
C ALA A 444 4.93 -12.47 -2.92
N PHE A 445 5.41 -13.16 -1.88
CA PHE A 445 6.52 -12.72 -1.02
C PHE A 445 7.84 -13.42 -1.38
N SER A 446 7.83 -14.34 -2.35
CA SER A 446 9.04 -14.96 -2.87
C SER A 446 9.90 -13.94 -3.63
N PRO A 447 11.22 -13.88 -3.38
CA PRO A 447 12.12 -12.99 -4.13
C PRO A 447 12.08 -13.20 -5.65
N ASN A 448 11.79 -14.44 -6.08
CA ASN A 448 11.76 -14.85 -7.49
C ASN A 448 10.33 -14.84 -8.08
N SER A 449 9.33 -14.37 -7.34
CA SER A 449 7.97 -14.25 -7.89
C SER A 449 7.92 -13.14 -8.94
N ARG A 450 7.12 -13.37 -9.99
CA ARG A 450 6.83 -12.32 -10.96
C ARG A 450 6.15 -11.11 -10.31
N VAL A 451 5.36 -11.31 -9.25
CA VAL A 451 4.75 -10.21 -8.48
C VAL A 451 5.82 -9.24 -7.95
N ASN A 452 7.03 -9.71 -7.63
CA ASN A 452 8.13 -8.84 -7.24
C ASN A 452 8.60 -7.95 -8.40
N HIS A 453 8.67 -8.50 -9.61
CA HIS A 453 8.92 -7.72 -10.84
C HIS A 453 7.79 -6.72 -11.12
N LEU A 454 6.52 -7.14 -11.01
CA LEU A 454 5.38 -6.24 -11.19
C LEU A 454 5.45 -5.06 -10.20
N ALA A 455 5.74 -5.34 -8.93
CA ALA A 455 5.93 -4.30 -7.92
C ALA A 455 7.06 -3.33 -8.32
N SER A 456 8.19 -3.84 -8.81
CA SER A 456 9.30 -3.00 -9.28
C SER A 456 8.88 -2.08 -10.43
N VAL A 457 8.22 -2.60 -11.47
CA VAL A 457 7.75 -1.80 -12.62
C VAL A 457 6.77 -0.73 -12.16
N VAL A 458 5.74 -1.14 -11.41
CA VAL A 458 4.67 -0.27 -10.96
C VAL A 458 5.20 0.87 -10.08
N VAL A 459 6.14 0.56 -9.18
CA VAL A 459 6.69 1.57 -8.28
C VAL A 459 7.69 2.48 -9.00
N ASN A 460 8.66 1.91 -9.72
CA ASN A 460 9.76 2.69 -10.29
C ASN A 460 9.37 3.46 -11.56
N GLU A 461 8.39 2.96 -12.32
CA GLU A 461 8.02 3.53 -13.61
C GLU A 461 6.67 4.28 -13.57
N HIS A 462 5.92 4.18 -12.45
CA HIS A 462 4.66 4.91 -12.29
C HIS A 462 4.53 5.66 -10.97
N PHE A 463 4.50 4.98 -9.82
CA PHE A 463 4.15 5.63 -8.54
C PHE A 463 5.22 6.60 -8.04
N VAL A 464 6.49 6.23 -8.18
CA VAL A 464 7.63 6.93 -7.57
C VAL A 464 8.59 7.39 -8.68
N VAL A 465 8.04 8.16 -9.62
CA VAL A 465 8.77 8.77 -10.74
C VAL A 465 9.14 10.22 -10.41
N GLY A 466 10.27 10.69 -10.95
CA GLY A 466 10.66 12.09 -10.83
C GLY A 466 11.35 12.42 -9.51
N ARG A 467 12.26 11.55 -9.04
CA ARG A 467 13.09 11.78 -7.85
C ARG A 467 13.68 13.18 -7.84
N ASP A 468 14.35 13.58 -8.91
CA ASP A 468 15.02 14.87 -9.01
C ASP A 468 14.02 16.03 -8.94
N THR A 469 12.85 15.89 -9.56
CA THR A 469 11.76 16.88 -9.49
C THR A 469 11.25 17.03 -8.06
N LEU A 470 11.00 15.91 -7.38
CA LEU A 470 10.56 15.90 -5.99
C LEU A 470 11.64 16.41 -5.04
N GLU A 471 12.90 16.08 -5.28
CA GLU A 471 14.06 16.55 -4.51
C GLU A 471 14.23 18.06 -4.67
N ASN A 472 14.12 18.59 -5.89
CA ASN A 472 14.18 20.02 -6.16
C ASN A 472 13.00 20.77 -5.50
N PHE A 473 11.80 20.21 -5.54
CA PHE A 473 10.64 20.76 -4.84
C PHE A 473 10.86 20.78 -3.31
N ALA A 474 11.30 19.66 -2.73
CA ALA A 474 11.57 19.53 -1.30
C ALA A 474 12.77 20.38 -0.84
N ARG A 475 13.73 20.65 -1.73
CA ARG A 475 14.86 21.55 -1.49
C ARG A 475 14.39 22.99 -1.35
N GLY A 476 13.40 23.42 -2.12
CA GLY A 476 12.89 24.79 -2.15
C GLY A 476 13.95 25.83 -2.49
N SER A 477 13.61 27.12 -2.31
CA SER A 477 14.53 28.24 -2.47
C SER A 477 14.46 29.15 -1.26
N THR A 478 15.57 29.78 -0.87
CA THR A 478 15.56 30.79 0.20
C THR A 478 15.63 32.21 -0.34
N ASN A 479 15.27 33.20 0.50
CA ASN A 479 15.38 34.62 0.16
C ASN A 479 16.82 35.02 -0.23
N SER A 480 17.83 34.54 0.50
CA SER A 480 19.24 34.76 0.16
C SER A 480 19.67 34.14 -1.18
N GLU A 481 19.10 33.00 -1.56
CA GLU A 481 19.38 32.35 -2.85
C GLU A 481 18.75 33.13 -4.01
N ASN A 482 17.49 33.55 -3.84
CA ASN A 482 16.76 34.34 -4.84
C ASN A 482 17.41 35.71 -5.08
N GLU A 483 17.94 36.35 -4.03
CA GLU A 483 18.68 37.63 -4.13
C GLU A 483 20.02 37.49 -4.88
N LYS A 484 20.67 36.32 -4.86
CA LYS A 484 21.88 36.07 -5.66
C LYS A 484 21.57 35.85 -7.13
N ILE A 485 20.48 35.15 -7.44
CA ILE A 485 20.06 34.86 -8.81
C ILE A 485 19.69 36.16 -9.53
N SER A 486 18.93 37.05 -8.89
CA SER A 486 18.55 38.37 -9.43
C SER A 486 19.72 39.34 -9.62
N ARG A 487 20.91 39.01 -9.10
CA ARG A 487 22.16 39.81 -9.27
C ARG A 487 23.07 39.27 -10.37
N THR A 488 22.80 38.06 -10.88
CA THR A 488 23.62 37.37 -11.89
C THR A 488 22.92 37.32 -13.26
N THR A 489 21.63 37.66 -13.30
CA THR A 489 20.85 37.99 -14.50
C THR A 489 20.81 39.49 -14.68
#